data_AF-A0AAE7E4T6-F1
#
_entry.id   AF-A0AAE7E4T6-F1
#
_cell.length_a   1.000
_cell.length_b   1.000
_cell.length_c   1.000
_cell.angle_alpha   90.00
_cell.angle_beta   90.00
_cell.angle_gamma   90.00
#
_symmetry.space_group_name_H-M   'P 1'
#
loop_
_entity.id
_entity.type
_entity.pdbx_description
1 polymer ?
#
loop_
_entity_poly.entity_id
_entity_poly.type
_entity_poly.pdbx_seq_one_letter_code
_entity_poly.pdbx_strand_id
1 'polypeptide(L)'
;MEWKFLKYFSKNLKKLNKNQFFQNKEYKMTANNTTQTTYIPKFSYPFAQKNKTIYKDKLGSLSHGNYLFTKMGFWHGGIHFEGSMLRDLKAQEGIKCIADGEIVAYRINNEYLNDGRGLYSTGFFLIKHKIEYPTNNKQSFFSLYMHTAKKDDYLNKEDYLVKTKGENILLRSGYERRAYSPAIGDAIAANTKIIIDGKWIQNRARVLYVEGRDIDLSLNLTIHNSNVSDINKKDIPKLEEIFVNKDFNKVIVLSNPIKIKAGETIGLMGEYNIEGERNVNCLHLEVFASEQFKTFVQTTKRG
;
A
#
# COMPACT_ATOMS: atom_id res chain seq x y z
N MET A 1 -14.55 17.24 1.27
CA MET A 1 -13.51 17.53 0.25
C MET A 1 -13.29 16.37 -0.75
N GLU A 2 -13.78 15.15 -0.45
CA GLU A 2 -13.95 14.01 -1.39
C GLU A 2 -14.51 14.41 -2.76
N TRP A 3 -15.43 15.38 -2.81
CA TRP A 3 -16.06 15.86 -4.04
C TRP A 3 -15.11 16.51 -5.04
N LYS A 4 -13.99 17.12 -4.61
CA LYS A 4 -12.99 17.66 -5.56
C LYS A 4 -12.20 16.52 -6.21
N PHE A 5 -11.90 15.47 -5.45
CA PHE A 5 -11.25 14.27 -5.98
C PHE A 5 -12.20 13.46 -6.85
N LEU A 6 -13.45 13.19 -6.45
CA LEU A 6 -14.45 12.53 -7.30
C LEU A 6 -14.78 13.36 -8.54
N LYS A 7 -14.84 14.71 -8.47
CA LYS A 7 -14.93 15.55 -9.68
C LYS A 7 -13.68 15.45 -10.53
N TYR A 8 -12.48 15.44 -9.96
CA TYR A 8 -11.22 15.29 -10.71
C TYR A 8 -11.10 13.89 -11.33
N PHE A 9 -11.45 12.84 -10.60
CA PHE A 9 -11.46 11.44 -11.00
C PHE A 9 -12.54 11.19 -12.05
N SER A 10 -13.76 11.71 -11.88
CA SER A 10 -14.83 11.72 -12.89
C SER A 10 -14.44 12.49 -14.15
N LYS A 11 -13.83 13.69 -14.01
CA LYS A 11 -13.43 14.55 -15.13
C LYS A 11 -12.23 14.00 -15.89
N ASN A 12 -11.33 13.25 -15.24
CA ASN A 12 -10.24 12.53 -15.89
C ASN A 12 -10.65 11.13 -16.38
N LEU A 13 -11.64 10.46 -15.77
CA LEU A 13 -12.33 9.30 -16.34
C LEU A 13 -13.09 9.63 -17.62
N LYS A 14 -13.58 10.86 -17.78
CA LYS A 14 -14.11 11.33 -19.06
C LYS A 14 -13.04 11.51 -20.15
N LYS A 15 -11.76 11.69 -19.76
CA LYS A 15 -10.60 11.70 -20.69
C LYS A 15 -10.03 10.30 -20.92
N LEU A 16 -10.26 9.36 -20.01
CA LEU A 16 -10.06 7.94 -20.25
C LEU A 16 -11.15 7.51 -21.23
N ASN A 17 -10.76 7.22 -22.47
CA ASN A 17 -11.72 6.81 -23.49
C ASN A 17 -12.48 5.59 -22.96
N LYS A 18 -13.78 5.75 -22.68
CA LYS A 18 -14.67 4.66 -22.22
C LYS A 18 -14.64 3.47 -23.17
N ASN A 19 -14.18 3.64 -24.40
CA ASN A 19 -14.06 2.55 -25.36
C ASN A 19 -12.72 1.78 -25.26
N GLN A 20 -11.67 2.35 -24.65
CA GLN A 20 -10.35 1.70 -24.59
C GLN A 20 -10.27 0.58 -23.52
N PHE A 21 -11.04 0.69 -22.44
CA PHE A 21 -11.07 -0.32 -21.37
C PHE A 21 -12.12 -1.43 -21.58
N PHE A 22 -13.08 -1.21 -22.48
CA PHE A 22 -14.30 -2.03 -22.60
C PHE A 22 -14.42 -2.77 -23.95
N GLN A 23 -13.45 -2.66 -24.86
CA GLN A 23 -13.44 -3.47 -26.09
C GLN A 23 -13.03 -4.92 -25.80
N ASN A 24 -14.01 -5.82 -25.74
CA ASN A 24 -13.80 -7.26 -25.92
C ASN A 24 -13.84 -7.57 -27.43
N LYS A 25 -12.79 -8.17 -27.98
CA LYS A 25 -12.89 -8.89 -29.27
C LYS A 25 -13.84 -10.08 -29.06
N GLU A 26 -14.93 -10.13 -29.82
CA GLU A 26 -15.81 -11.30 -29.85
C GLU A 26 -15.03 -12.51 -30.39
N TYR A 27 -14.80 -13.51 -29.55
CA TYR A 27 -14.33 -14.82 -29.97
C TYR A 27 -15.53 -15.75 -30.09
N LYS A 28 -15.87 -16.14 -31.32
CA LYS A 28 -16.71 -17.33 -31.56
C LYS A 28 -15.85 -18.56 -31.32
N MET A 29 -16.21 -19.42 -30.39
CA MET A 29 -15.65 -20.78 -30.33
C MET A 29 -16.71 -21.84 -30.06
N THR A 30 -16.63 -22.86 -30.91
CA THR A 30 -17.29 -24.16 -30.92
C THR A 30 -16.95 -24.98 -29.68
N ALA A 31 -17.93 -25.73 -29.18
CA ALA A 31 -17.83 -26.55 -27.98
C ALA A 31 -16.90 -27.75 -28.18
N ASN A 32 -15.96 -27.95 -27.26
CA ASN A 32 -15.28 -29.22 -27.03
C ASN A 32 -15.19 -29.49 -25.52
N ASN A 33 -15.62 -30.69 -25.11
CA ASN A 33 -15.64 -31.18 -23.74
C ASN A 33 -14.24 -31.21 -23.12
N THR A 34 -13.99 -30.29 -22.19
CA THR A 34 -12.93 -30.38 -21.18
C THR A 34 -13.50 -29.88 -19.85
N THR A 35 -13.16 -30.57 -18.76
CA THR A 35 -13.59 -30.27 -17.39
C THR A 35 -13.37 -28.78 -17.06
N GLN A 36 -14.47 -28.03 -17.09
CA GLN A 36 -14.50 -26.57 -17.12
C GLN A 36 -14.33 -26.01 -15.70
N THR A 37 -13.15 -25.51 -15.37
CA THR A 37 -12.89 -24.87 -14.08
C THR A 37 -13.28 -23.38 -14.12
N THR A 38 -14.22 -22.98 -13.26
CA THR A 38 -14.51 -21.58 -12.99
C THR A 38 -13.29 -20.88 -12.38
N TYR A 39 -13.09 -19.60 -12.70
CA TYR A 39 -12.00 -18.80 -12.13
C TYR A 39 -12.51 -17.88 -11.01
N ILE A 40 -12.21 -18.24 -9.77
CA ILE A 40 -12.43 -17.36 -8.61
C ILE A 40 -11.05 -16.85 -8.17
N PRO A 41 -10.84 -15.52 -8.12
CA PRO A 41 -9.56 -14.98 -7.69
C PRO A 41 -9.32 -15.33 -6.22
N LYS A 42 -8.06 -15.54 -5.84
CA LYS A 42 -7.71 -15.59 -4.41
C LYS A 42 -8.00 -14.23 -3.78
N PHE A 43 -8.32 -14.22 -2.48
CA PHE A 43 -8.55 -13.01 -1.71
C PHE A 43 -7.57 -12.92 -0.53
N SER A 44 -7.26 -11.69 -0.14
CA SER A 44 -6.44 -11.34 1.02
C SER A 44 -6.98 -10.09 1.69
N TYR A 45 -6.60 -9.90 2.96
CA TYR A 45 -6.76 -8.63 3.63
C TYR A 45 -5.81 -7.55 3.06
N PRO A 46 -6.14 -6.25 3.23
CA PRO A 46 -5.36 -5.14 2.67
C PRO A 46 -4.05 -4.84 3.42
N PHE A 47 -3.75 -5.53 4.52
CA PHE A 47 -2.48 -5.43 5.27
C PHE A 47 -1.98 -6.80 5.72
N ALA A 48 -0.77 -6.86 6.29
CA ALA A 48 -0.11 -8.13 6.63
C ALA A 48 -0.79 -8.95 7.74
N GLN A 49 -1.65 -8.33 8.56
CA GLN A 49 -2.52 -9.06 9.47
C GLN A 49 -3.45 -10.01 8.68
N LYS A 50 -3.60 -11.24 9.15
CA LYS A 50 -4.46 -12.27 8.50
C LYS A 50 -5.65 -12.69 9.35
N ASN A 51 -5.69 -12.29 10.62
CA ASN A 51 -6.76 -12.68 11.54
C ASN A 51 -8.06 -11.91 11.25
N LYS A 52 -9.10 -12.63 10.82
CA LYS A 52 -10.43 -12.10 10.52
C LYS A 52 -11.07 -11.39 11.71
N THR A 53 -10.94 -11.92 12.92
CA THR A 53 -11.54 -11.35 14.12
C THR A 53 -10.95 -9.99 14.42
N ILE A 54 -9.63 -9.85 14.28
CA ILE A 54 -8.96 -8.54 14.45
C ILE A 54 -9.50 -7.53 13.42
N TYR A 55 -9.66 -7.91 12.15
CA TYR A 55 -10.28 -7.00 11.18
C TYR A 55 -11.71 -6.62 11.54
N LYS A 56 -12.54 -7.60 11.93
CA LYS A 56 -13.93 -7.36 12.33
C LYS A 56 -14.01 -6.39 13.50
N ASP A 57 -13.21 -6.60 14.54
CA ASP A 57 -13.21 -5.77 15.73
C ASP A 57 -12.74 -4.35 15.42
N LYS A 58 -11.66 -4.22 14.62
CA LYS A 58 -11.10 -2.91 14.26
C LYS A 58 -12.02 -2.12 13.33
N LEU A 59 -12.58 -2.76 12.31
CA LEU A 59 -13.58 -2.13 11.43
C LEU A 59 -14.85 -1.75 12.19
N GLY A 60 -15.30 -2.57 13.15
CA GLY A 60 -16.46 -2.26 14.00
C GLY A 60 -16.22 -1.08 14.95
N SER A 61 -14.96 -0.79 15.30
CA SER A 61 -14.56 0.31 16.17
C SER A 61 -14.28 1.64 15.45
N LEU A 62 -14.39 1.67 14.12
CA LEU A 62 -14.10 2.87 13.33
C LEU A 62 -15.05 4.01 13.70
N SER A 63 -14.49 5.11 14.16
CA SER A 63 -15.25 6.30 14.53
C SER A 63 -15.48 7.24 13.33
N HIS A 64 -14.71 7.13 12.25
CA HIS A 64 -14.83 7.93 11.02
C HIS A 64 -14.47 7.09 9.78
N GLY A 65 -14.84 7.56 8.58
CA GLY A 65 -14.49 6.89 7.32
C GLY A 65 -15.10 5.50 7.12
N ASN A 66 -16.25 5.24 7.76
CA ASN A 66 -17.02 4.02 7.60
C ASN A 66 -17.72 3.97 6.24
N TYR A 67 -17.90 2.75 5.72
CA TYR A 67 -18.79 2.52 4.60
C TYR A 67 -20.24 2.83 4.99
N LEU A 68 -20.69 4.00 4.56
CA LEU A 68 -21.78 4.28 3.62
C LEU A 68 -22.11 5.76 3.78
N PHE A 69 -22.05 6.25 5.02
CA PHE A 69 -22.12 7.65 5.37
C PHE A 69 -21.01 8.02 6.35
N THR A 70 -20.40 9.19 6.13
CA THR A 70 -19.53 9.85 7.11
C THR A 70 -20.33 10.24 8.36
N LYS A 71 -19.66 10.59 9.47
CA LYS A 71 -20.34 11.17 10.65
C LYS A 71 -21.16 12.43 10.33
N MET A 72 -20.82 13.14 9.27
CA MET A 72 -21.54 14.33 8.80
C MET A 72 -22.71 14.00 7.86
N GLY A 73 -23.04 12.72 7.65
CA GLY A 73 -24.16 12.28 6.82
C GLY A 73 -23.89 12.27 5.31
N PHE A 74 -22.66 12.55 4.87
CA PHE A 74 -22.29 12.46 3.45
C PHE A 74 -21.99 11.04 3.02
N TRP A 75 -22.41 10.66 1.81
CA TRP A 75 -22.07 9.38 1.19
C TRP A 75 -20.55 9.13 1.16
N HIS A 76 -20.13 7.93 1.57
CA HIS A 76 -18.74 7.49 1.58
C HIS A 76 -18.63 6.10 0.93
N GLY A 77 -17.99 6.04 -0.24
CA GLY A 77 -17.96 4.85 -1.10
C GLY A 77 -17.06 3.71 -0.63
N GLY A 78 -16.15 3.98 0.31
CA GLY A 78 -15.12 3.04 0.74
C GLY A 78 -14.95 2.96 2.25
N ILE A 79 -13.74 2.57 2.67
CA ILE A 79 -13.32 2.46 4.07
C ILE A 79 -11.99 3.19 4.24
N HIS A 80 -11.87 4.02 5.29
CA HIS A 80 -10.59 4.55 5.75
C HIS A 80 -9.96 3.63 6.80
N PHE A 81 -8.68 3.33 6.62
CA PHE A 81 -7.84 2.72 7.65
C PHE A 81 -6.87 3.78 8.16
N GLU A 82 -7.00 4.15 9.43
CA GLU A 82 -6.22 5.23 10.05
C GLU A 82 -6.07 5.03 11.56
N GLY A 83 -5.23 5.86 12.19
CA GLY A 83 -5.07 5.85 13.65
C GLY A 83 -4.48 4.55 14.21
N SER A 84 -4.89 4.17 15.41
CA SER A 84 -4.29 3.05 16.17
C SER A 84 -4.48 1.69 15.50
N MET A 85 -5.52 1.50 14.68
CA MET A 85 -5.78 0.23 14.00
C MET A 85 -4.66 -0.15 13.03
N LEU A 86 -3.95 0.82 12.47
CA LEU A 86 -2.87 0.58 11.52
C LEU A 86 -1.77 -0.30 12.13
N ARG A 87 -1.48 -0.14 13.43
CA ARG A 87 -0.52 -0.98 14.15
C ARG A 87 -1.03 -2.42 14.28
N ASP A 88 -2.28 -2.57 14.67
CA ASP A 88 -2.90 -3.89 14.93
C ASP A 88 -3.09 -4.70 13.64
N LEU A 89 -3.31 -3.99 12.52
CA LEU A 89 -3.41 -4.55 11.18
C LEU A 89 -2.04 -4.73 10.50
N LYS A 90 -0.94 -4.34 11.17
CA LYS A 90 0.43 -4.40 10.64
C LYS A 90 0.63 -3.63 9.33
N ALA A 91 -0.03 -2.48 9.21
CA ALA A 91 -0.03 -1.68 7.98
C ALA A 91 1.36 -1.10 7.61
N GLN A 92 2.30 -1.04 8.56
CA GLN A 92 3.71 -0.71 8.32
C GLN A 92 4.45 -1.69 7.39
N GLU A 93 3.87 -2.85 7.11
CA GLU A 93 4.37 -3.84 6.15
C GLU A 93 3.88 -3.59 4.72
N GLY A 94 3.17 -2.48 4.50
CA GLY A 94 2.68 -2.05 3.19
C GLY A 94 1.24 -2.48 2.91
N ILE A 95 0.65 -1.81 1.92
CA ILE A 95 -0.69 -2.09 1.41
C ILE A 95 -0.62 -3.37 0.58
N LYS A 96 -1.55 -4.29 0.82
CA LYS A 96 -1.62 -5.59 0.15
C LYS A 96 -2.78 -5.64 -0.83
N CYS A 97 -2.58 -6.32 -1.96
CA CYS A 97 -3.64 -6.54 -2.93
C CYS A 97 -4.74 -7.43 -2.33
N ILE A 98 -6.01 -7.02 -2.43
CA ILE A 98 -7.12 -7.75 -1.81
C ILE A 98 -7.54 -8.98 -2.62
N ALA A 99 -7.21 -9.03 -3.92
CA ALA A 99 -7.51 -10.15 -4.78
C ALA A 99 -6.52 -10.28 -5.93
N ASP A 100 -6.40 -11.47 -6.52
CA ASP A 100 -5.63 -11.64 -7.76
C ASP A 100 -6.14 -10.68 -8.84
N GLY A 101 -5.23 -10.04 -9.58
CA GLY A 101 -5.58 -9.03 -10.56
C GLY A 101 -4.40 -8.45 -11.33
N GLU A 102 -4.63 -7.29 -11.91
CA GLU A 102 -3.68 -6.57 -12.75
C GLU A 102 -3.75 -5.08 -12.39
N ILE A 103 -2.62 -4.44 -12.09
CA ILE A 103 -2.54 -2.98 -11.94
C ILE A 103 -2.76 -2.38 -13.32
N VAL A 104 -3.78 -1.54 -13.45
CA VAL A 104 -4.20 -0.95 -14.74
C VAL A 104 -3.97 0.56 -14.79
N ALA A 105 -3.95 1.23 -13.64
CA ALA A 105 -3.62 2.64 -13.54
C ALA A 105 -3.06 2.98 -12.16
N TYR A 106 -2.26 4.04 -12.09
CA TYR A 106 -1.75 4.55 -10.83
C TYR A 106 -1.44 6.05 -10.93
N ARG A 107 -1.21 6.65 -9.77
CA ARG A 107 -0.59 7.96 -9.62
C ARG A 107 0.32 7.91 -8.40
N ILE A 108 1.57 8.33 -8.56
CA ILE A 108 2.50 8.52 -7.45
C ILE A 108 2.80 10.00 -7.34
N ASN A 109 2.73 10.55 -6.13
CA ASN A 109 3.05 11.96 -5.89
C ASN A 109 4.56 12.19 -5.85
N ASN A 110 5.05 13.29 -6.41
CA ASN A 110 6.40 13.77 -6.05
C ASN A 110 6.42 14.21 -4.58
N GLU A 111 5.44 15.03 -4.22
CA GLU A 111 5.19 15.56 -2.88
C GLU A 111 3.69 15.56 -2.63
N TYR A 112 3.29 15.49 -1.35
CA TYR A 112 1.88 15.62 -1.00
C TYR A 112 1.35 17.01 -1.32
N LEU A 113 0.06 17.09 -1.68
CA LEU A 113 -0.57 18.36 -1.97
C LEU A 113 -0.88 19.07 -0.66
N ASN A 114 -0.52 20.35 -0.56
CA ASN A 114 -0.95 21.22 0.52
C ASN A 114 -1.72 22.39 -0.08
N ASP A 115 -3.01 22.50 0.24
CA ASP A 115 -3.88 23.58 -0.27
C ASP A 115 -4.19 24.66 0.78
N GLY A 116 -3.40 24.73 1.84
CA GLY A 116 -3.60 25.64 2.98
C GLY A 116 -4.62 25.13 4.00
N ARG A 117 -5.39 24.08 3.69
CA ARG A 117 -6.37 23.47 4.60
C ARG A 117 -5.98 22.08 5.10
N GLY A 118 -4.87 21.54 4.60
CA GLY A 118 -4.35 20.23 4.97
C GLY A 118 -3.35 19.70 3.96
N LEU A 119 -2.53 18.76 4.41
CA LEU A 119 -1.60 18.00 3.59
C LEU A 119 -2.23 16.65 3.23
N TYR A 120 -2.36 16.34 1.94
CA TYR A 120 -2.94 15.06 1.53
C TYR A 120 -2.29 14.47 0.29
N SER A 121 -2.15 13.15 0.33
CA SER A 121 -1.83 12.36 -0.85
C SER A 121 -3.00 12.33 -1.84
N THR A 122 -2.67 12.51 -3.11
CA THR A 122 -3.55 12.29 -4.27
C THR A 122 -3.10 11.08 -5.09
N GLY A 123 -2.16 10.31 -4.55
CA GLY A 123 -1.65 9.08 -5.14
C GLY A 123 -2.65 7.93 -4.96
N PHE A 124 -2.64 7.02 -5.93
CA PHE A 124 -3.49 5.84 -5.92
C PHE A 124 -2.93 4.69 -6.75
N PHE A 125 -3.42 3.47 -6.48
CA PHE A 125 -3.33 2.32 -7.38
C PHE A 125 -4.74 1.83 -7.72
N LEU A 126 -4.97 1.52 -9.00
CA LEU A 126 -6.19 0.92 -9.50
C LEU A 126 -5.88 -0.48 -10.04
N ILE A 127 -6.56 -1.47 -9.49
CA ILE A 127 -6.36 -2.87 -9.85
C ILE A 127 -7.64 -3.40 -10.48
N LYS A 128 -7.52 -4.07 -11.63
CA LYS A 128 -8.59 -4.80 -12.28
C LYS A 128 -8.50 -6.27 -11.87
N HIS A 129 -9.61 -6.80 -11.39
CA HIS A 129 -9.78 -8.20 -11.04
C HIS A 129 -10.74 -8.86 -12.03
N LYS A 130 -10.65 -10.18 -12.13
CA LYS A 130 -11.54 -11.00 -12.95
C LYS A 130 -12.13 -12.08 -12.06
N ILE A 131 -13.41 -12.37 -12.26
CA ILE A 131 -14.11 -13.52 -11.68
C ILE A 131 -14.93 -14.17 -12.79
N GLU A 132 -14.99 -15.48 -12.76
CA GLU A 132 -15.83 -16.29 -13.64
C GLU A 132 -16.65 -17.25 -12.79
N TYR A 133 -17.95 -16.99 -12.68
CA TYR A 133 -18.85 -17.82 -11.89
C TYR A 133 -20.34 -17.64 -12.26
N PRO A 134 -21.08 -18.70 -12.65
CA PRO A 134 -20.59 -20.04 -13.03
C PRO A 134 -19.78 -19.98 -14.33
N THR A 135 -19.45 -21.13 -14.93
CA THR A 135 -18.65 -21.17 -16.14
C THR A 135 -19.24 -20.31 -17.27
N ASN A 136 -18.37 -19.63 -18.01
CA ASN A 136 -18.71 -18.65 -19.05
C ASN A 136 -19.43 -17.37 -18.57
N ASN A 137 -19.66 -17.21 -17.26
CA ASN A 137 -20.16 -15.98 -16.69
C ASN A 137 -19.02 -15.15 -16.10
N LYS A 138 -18.45 -14.26 -16.90
CA LYS A 138 -17.26 -13.46 -16.54
C LYS A 138 -17.67 -12.07 -16.08
N GLN A 139 -17.00 -11.59 -15.03
CA GLN A 139 -17.14 -10.23 -14.51
C GLN A 139 -15.79 -9.66 -14.15
N SER A 140 -15.64 -8.36 -14.37
CA SER A 140 -14.52 -7.60 -13.82
C SER A 140 -14.98 -6.74 -12.65
N PHE A 141 -14.16 -6.64 -11.62
CA PHE A 141 -14.32 -5.64 -10.57
C PHE A 141 -12.99 -4.96 -10.33
N PHE A 142 -13.03 -3.83 -9.65
CA PHE A 142 -11.87 -2.98 -9.42
C PHE A 142 -11.72 -2.70 -7.95
N SER A 143 -10.47 -2.60 -7.50
CA SER A 143 -10.14 -2.02 -6.21
C SER A 143 -9.30 -0.76 -6.41
N LEU A 144 -9.68 0.30 -5.71
CA LEU A 144 -9.02 1.60 -5.74
C LEU A 144 -8.43 1.88 -4.36
N TYR A 145 -7.10 2.01 -4.32
CA TYR A 145 -6.32 2.27 -3.11
C TYR A 145 -5.82 3.70 -3.18
N MET A 146 -6.29 4.58 -2.31
CA MET A 146 -5.96 6.01 -2.32
C MET A 146 -5.21 6.43 -1.06
N HIS A 147 -4.70 7.66 -1.09
CA HIS A 147 -3.81 8.22 -0.08
C HIS A 147 -2.50 7.43 0.03
N THR A 148 -1.93 7.03 -1.12
CA THR A 148 -0.67 6.27 -1.17
C THR A 148 0.53 7.17 -0.95
N ALA A 149 1.70 6.60 -0.62
CA ALA A 149 2.88 7.38 -0.30
C ALA A 149 3.41 8.24 -1.47
N LYS A 150 4.26 9.22 -1.18
CA LYS A 150 4.99 9.97 -2.22
C LYS A 150 6.20 9.17 -2.72
N LYS A 151 6.74 9.53 -3.88
CA LYS A 151 7.85 8.82 -4.54
C LYS A 151 9.02 8.61 -3.60
N ASP A 152 9.34 9.61 -2.79
CA ASP A 152 10.48 9.59 -1.88
C ASP A 152 10.30 8.52 -0.82
N ASP A 153 9.08 8.28 -0.33
CA ASP A 153 8.82 7.23 0.66
C ASP A 153 8.94 5.81 0.08
N TYR A 154 8.86 5.68 -1.25
CA TYR A 154 9.11 4.44 -1.96
C TYR A 154 10.59 4.27 -2.35
N LEU A 155 11.22 5.35 -2.83
CA LEU A 155 12.59 5.35 -3.35
C LEU A 155 13.62 5.45 -2.22
N ASN A 156 13.31 6.17 -1.13
CA ASN A 156 14.14 6.28 0.06
C ASN A 156 13.98 5.05 0.98
N LYS A 157 13.20 4.04 0.57
CA LYS A 157 12.98 2.81 1.34
C LYS A 157 13.98 1.70 1.07
N GLU A 158 15.04 1.98 0.34
CA GLU A 158 16.26 1.17 0.34
C GLU A 158 17.12 1.40 1.60
N ASP A 159 16.58 1.60 2.81
CA ASP A 159 17.46 1.79 3.99
C ASP A 159 16.88 1.39 5.34
N TYR A 160 15.56 1.31 5.54
CA TYR A 160 15.04 1.25 6.93
C TYR A 160 15.18 -0.10 7.62
N LEU A 161 15.12 -1.22 6.90
CA LEU A 161 15.30 -2.56 7.50
C LEU A 161 16.63 -3.13 7.00
N VAL A 162 17.61 -3.12 7.88
CA VAL A 162 18.94 -3.66 7.60
C VAL A 162 19.23 -4.79 8.57
N LYS A 163 20.14 -5.67 8.18
CA LYS A 163 20.74 -6.65 9.09
C LYS A 163 22.08 -6.13 9.56
N THR A 164 22.45 -6.47 10.77
CA THR A 164 23.80 -6.22 11.26
C THR A 164 24.82 -7.16 10.57
N LYS A 165 26.03 -6.68 10.28
CA LYS A 165 27.14 -7.46 9.69
C LYS A 165 28.43 -7.21 10.45
N GLY A 166 29.24 -8.26 10.59
CA GLY A 166 30.52 -8.23 11.29
C GLY A 166 30.42 -8.80 12.71
N GLU A 167 31.45 -8.60 13.51
CA GLU A 167 31.53 -9.05 14.91
C GLU A 167 31.54 -7.84 15.84
N ASN A 168 31.06 -7.99 17.08
CA ASN A 168 31.06 -6.95 18.11
C ASN A 168 30.37 -5.63 17.70
N ILE A 169 29.13 -5.72 17.19
CA ILE A 169 28.39 -4.59 16.65
C ILE A 169 27.80 -3.76 17.78
N LEU A 170 28.40 -2.60 18.03
CA LEU A 170 27.99 -1.68 19.09
C LEU A 170 27.25 -0.45 18.53
N LEU A 171 26.15 -0.08 19.17
CA LEU A 171 25.45 1.18 18.90
C LEU A 171 26.17 2.33 19.62
N ARG A 172 26.06 3.56 19.11
CA ARG A 172 26.63 4.77 19.74
C ARG A 172 25.56 5.81 20.02
N SER A 173 25.66 6.55 21.10
CA SER A 173 24.75 7.67 21.37
C SER A 173 25.18 8.87 20.53
N GLY A 174 24.26 9.42 19.75
CA GLY A 174 24.49 10.61 18.95
C GLY A 174 25.42 10.39 17.75
N TYR A 175 25.86 11.52 17.18
CA TYR A 175 26.63 11.59 15.92
C TYR A 175 28.07 12.09 16.10
N GLU A 176 28.52 12.42 17.32
CA GLU A 176 29.84 13.01 17.54
C GLU A 176 30.99 11.98 17.54
N ARG A 177 32.12 12.34 16.91
CA ARG A 177 33.30 11.48 16.75
C ARG A 177 34.08 11.18 18.04
N ARG A 178 33.80 11.85 19.17
CA ARG A 178 34.68 11.85 20.37
C ARG A 178 34.00 11.66 21.73
N ALA A 179 32.81 11.07 21.78
CA ALA A 179 32.22 10.61 23.05
C ALA A 179 32.23 9.07 23.08
N TYR A 180 33.28 8.48 23.65
CA TYR A 180 33.25 7.08 24.06
C TYR A 180 32.36 7.02 25.31
N SER A 181 31.08 6.68 25.13
CA SER A 181 30.20 6.43 26.26
C SER A 181 30.23 4.93 26.57
N PRO A 182 30.63 4.50 27.78
CA PRO A 182 30.70 3.08 28.17
C PRO A 182 29.33 2.38 28.28
N ALA A 183 28.23 3.04 27.90
CA ALA A 183 26.90 2.73 28.38
C ALA A 183 25.93 2.23 27.30
N ILE A 184 26.38 1.43 26.34
CA ILE A 184 25.51 0.97 25.25
C ILE A 184 25.56 -0.55 25.10
N GLY A 185 25.09 -1.22 26.14
CA GLY A 185 24.67 -2.62 26.16
C GLY A 185 25.68 -3.64 25.62
N ASP A 186 25.20 -4.88 25.48
CA ASP A 186 25.98 -5.96 24.89
C ASP A 186 26.12 -5.77 23.37
N ALA A 187 27.17 -6.34 22.78
CA ALA A 187 27.30 -6.42 21.32
C ALA A 187 26.05 -7.05 20.68
N ILE A 188 25.57 -6.47 19.58
CA ILE A 188 24.50 -7.06 18.77
C ILE A 188 25.12 -8.16 17.91
N ALA A 189 24.45 -9.32 17.84
CA ALA A 189 24.90 -10.42 16.99
C ALA A 189 24.89 -10.02 15.51
N ALA A 190 25.67 -10.71 14.68
CA ALA A 190 25.53 -10.60 13.24
C ALA A 190 24.14 -11.09 12.79
N ASN A 191 23.66 -10.61 11.64
CA ASN A 191 22.37 -10.95 11.04
C ASN A 191 21.13 -10.58 11.88
N THR A 192 21.28 -9.77 12.94
CA THR A 192 20.14 -9.23 13.70
C THR A 192 19.41 -8.16 12.87
N LYS A 193 18.09 -8.24 12.77
CA LYS A 193 17.30 -7.21 12.09
C LYS A 193 17.24 -5.95 12.94
N ILE A 194 17.52 -4.80 12.32
CA ILE A 194 17.40 -3.49 12.95
C ILE A 194 16.59 -2.55 12.06
N ILE A 195 15.89 -1.60 12.68
CA ILE A 195 15.25 -0.51 11.95
C ILE A 195 16.10 0.75 12.14
N ILE A 196 16.52 1.38 11.05
CA ILE A 196 17.18 2.69 11.08
C ILE A 196 16.24 3.80 10.59
N ASP A 197 16.59 5.06 10.82
CA ASP A 197 15.82 6.24 10.40
C ASP A 197 16.01 6.64 8.93
N GLY A 198 16.83 5.88 8.19
CA GLY A 198 17.13 6.11 6.77
C GLY A 198 17.94 7.38 6.50
N LYS A 199 18.49 8.03 7.53
CA LYS A 199 19.29 9.25 7.39
C LYS A 199 20.74 8.97 7.77
N TRP A 200 21.59 8.89 6.76
CA TRP A 200 23.03 8.71 6.95
C TRP A 200 23.73 10.06 7.19
N ILE A 201 24.17 10.31 8.42
CA ILE A 201 24.97 11.48 8.81
C ILE A 201 26.34 10.98 9.28
N GLN A 202 27.41 11.42 8.63
CA GLN A 202 28.78 10.98 8.92
C GLN A 202 28.92 9.43 8.94
N ASN A 203 28.34 8.76 7.95
CA ASN A 203 28.29 7.29 7.82
C ASN A 203 27.57 6.56 8.96
N ARG A 204 26.74 7.26 9.74
CA ARG A 204 25.90 6.66 10.79
C ARG A 204 24.44 6.97 10.56
N ALA A 205 23.57 6.03 10.92
CA ALA A 205 22.11 6.23 10.92
C ALA A 205 21.55 5.94 12.32
N ARG A 206 20.47 6.62 12.70
CA ARG A 206 19.83 6.40 14.01
C ARG A 206 19.11 5.06 14.00
N VAL A 207 19.29 4.28 15.06
CA VAL A 207 18.60 3.01 15.29
C VAL A 207 17.32 3.26 16.07
N LEU A 208 16.23 2.72 15.54
CA LEU A 208 14.87 2.84 16.06
C LEU A 208 14.34 1.51 16.60
N TYR A 209 14.97 0.39 16.24
CA TYR A 209 14.59 -0.95 16.71
C TYR A 209 15.75 -1.94 16.56
N VAL A 210 15.84 -2.90 17.47
CA VAL A 210 16.73 -4.06 17.40
C VAL A 210 15.93 -5.32 17.70
N GLU A 211 16.00 -6.33 16.84
CA GLU A 211 15.31 -7.61 17.02
C GLU A 211 15.72 -8.27 18.35
N GLY A 212 14.73 -8.53 19.20
CA GLY A 212 14.93 -9.19 20.50
C GLY A 212 15.51 -8.30 21.60
N ARG A 213 15.55 -6.97 21.44
CA ARG A 213 16.03 -6.04 22.48
C ARG A 213 15.14 -4.81 22.63
N ASP A 214 14.91 -4.41 23.87
CA ASP A 214 14.36 -3.10 24.18
C ASP A 214 15.47 -2.04 24.11
N ILE A 215 15.20 -0.94 23.42
CA ILE A 215 16.15 0.18 23.28
C ILE A 215 15.50 1.48 23.74
N ASP A 216 16.26 2.30 24.46
CA ASP A 216 15.83 3.64 24.85
C ASP A 216 16.07 4.62 23.70
N LEU A 217 14.99 5.06 23.06
CA LEU A 217 15.03 5.98 21.93
C LEU A 217 15.52 7.39 22.32
N SER A 218 15.47 7.76 23.60
CA SER A 218 15.95 9.06 24.09
C SER A 218 17.48 9.19 23.97
N LEU A 219 18.19 8.06 23.99
CA LEU A 219 19.64 7.99 23.87
C LEU A 219 20.16 8.24 22.44
N ASN A 220 19.28 8.41 21.44
CA ASN A 220 19.64 8.65 20.05
C ASN A 220 20.74 7.68 19.55
N LEU A 221 20.53 6.38 19.77
CA LEU A 221 21.48 5.35 19.37
C LEU A 221 21.65 5.33 17.85
N THR A 222 22.88 5.11 17.38
CA THR A 222 23.26 5.12 15.97
C THR A 222 24.12 3.90 15.62
N ILE A 223 24.11 3.49 14.35
CA ILE A 223 24.96 2.42 13.79
C ILE A 223 25.75 2.93 12.57
N HIS A 224 26.96 2.43 12.36
CA HIS A 224 27.80 2.78 11.20
C HIS A 224 27.44 1.94 9.97
N ASN A 225 27.55 2.51 8.77
CA ASN A 225 27.18 1.82 7.52
C ASN A 225 28.00 0.54 7.24
N SER A 226 29.25 0.48 7.71
CA SER A 226 30.09 -0.74 7.60
C SER A 226 29.55 -1.93 8.38
N ASN A 227 28.69 -1.70 9.37
CA ASN A 227 28.16 -2.72 10.27
C ASN A 227 26.76 -3.19 9.88
N VAL A 228 26.28 -2.79 8.70
CA VAL A 228 24.99 -3.21 8.18
C VAL A 228 25.15 -3.88 6.82
N SER A 229 24.36 -4.92 6.59
CA SER A 229 24.20 -5.62 5.32
C SER A 229 22.73 -5.86 5.05
N ASP A 230 22.43 -6.37 3.86
CA ASP A 230 21.05 -6.62 3.44
C ASP A 230 20.16 -5.44 3.80
N ILE A 231 20.41 -4.30 3.15
CA ILE A 231 19.34 -3.34 2.87
C ILE A 231 18.25 -4.17 2.21
N ASN A 232 17.37 -4.73 3.02
CA ASN A 232 16.28 -5.51 2.51
C ASN A 232 15.36 -4.46 1.94
N LYS A 233 15.38 -4.37 0.62
CA LYS A 233 14.21 -4.10 -0.21
C LYS A 233 13.07 -4.87 0.41
N LYS A 234 12.40 -4.28 1.41
CA LYS A 234 11.15 -4.80 1.97
C LYS A 234 10.33 -5.08 0.75
N ASP A 235 9.96 -6.33 0.46
CA ASP A 235 9.22 -6.73 -0.73
C ASP A 235 8.36 -5.58 -1.24
N ILE A 236 8.92 -4.84 -2.21
CA ILE A 236 8.22 -3.84 -2.99
C ILE A 236 8.08 -4.47 -4.39
N PRO A 237 7.57 -5.72 -4.53
CA PRO A 237 7.68 -6.40 -5.80
C PRO A 237 6.71 -5.68 -6.73
N LYS A 238 7.20 -5.35 -7.94
CA LYS A 238 6.47 -4.70 -9.04
C LYS A 238 6.38 -3.18 -9.02
N LEU A 239 6.83 -2.50 -7.96
CA LEU A 239 6.99 -1.04 -8.06
C LEU A 239 8.18 -0.65 -8.93
N GLU A 240 9.18 -1.52 -9.11
CA GLU A 240 10.26 -1.30 -10.08
C GLU A 240 9.72 -1.10 -11.51
N GLU A 241 8.74 -1.91 -11.94
CA GLU A 241 8.06 -1.77 -13.24
C GLU A 241 7.30 -0.43 -13.35
N ILE A 242 6.75 0.05 -12.24
CA ILE A 242 6.01 1.32 -12.13
C ILE A 242 6.96 2.52 -12.12
N PHE A 243 8.11 2.41 -11.44
CA PHE A 243 9.14 3.46 -11.34
C PHE A 243 9.98 3.62 -12.61
N VAL A 244 9.93 2.67 -13.56
CA VAL A 244 10.46 2.90 -14.92
C VAL A 244 9.83 4.16 -15.52
N ASN A 245 8.56 4.41 -15.24
CA ASN A 245 7.88 5.62 -15.67
C ASN A 245 8.07 6.74 -14.63
N LYS A 246 8.88 7.74 -14.98
CA LYS A 246 9.24 8.89 -14.13
C LYS A 246 8.18 10.01 -14.14
N ASP A 247 7.02 9.83 -14.77
CA ASP A 247 5.93 10.79 -14.82
C ASP A 247 5.12 10.84 -13.50
N PHE A 248 5.78 11.20 -12.41
CA PHE A 248 5.13 11.45 -11.12
C PHE A 248 4.12 12.61 -11.21
N ASN A 249 3.16 12.64 -10.28
CA ASN A 249 2.02 13.55 -10.22
C ASN A 249 0.98 13.41 -11.35
N LYS A 250 1.21 12.59 -12.38
CA LYS A 250 0.24 12.29 -13.44
C LYS A 250 -0.51 10.99 -13.16
N VAL A 251 -1.70 10.86 -13.76
CA VAL A 251 -2.39 9.58 -13.84
C VAL A 251 -1.78 8.80 -14.99
N ILE A 252 -1.18 7.66 -14.67
CA ILE A 252 -0.61 6.75 -15.65
C ILE A 252 -1.57 5.60 -15.84
N VAL A 253 -1.92 5.35 -17.09
CA VAL A 253 -2.71 4.19 -17.51
C VAL A 253 -1.75 3.25 -18.22
N LEU A 254 -1.69 2.01 -17.75
CA LEU A 254 -0.76 1.03 -18.27
C LEU A 254 -1.34 0.39 -19.54
N SER A 255 -0.63 0.54 -20.66
CA SER A 255 -0.93 -0.22 -21.89
C SER A 255 -0.70 -1.72 -21.69
N ASN A 256 0.28 -2.07 -20.86
CA ASN A 256 0.57 -3.44 -20.42
C ASN A 256 0.33 -3.53 -18.90
N PRO A 257 -0.83 -4.04 -18.46
CA PRO A 257 -1.14 -4.18 -17.04
C PRO A 257 -0.14 -5.07 -16.29
N ILE A 258 0.19 -4.69 -15.07
CA ILE A 258 1.17 -5.42 -14.24
C ILE A 258 0.42 -6.44 -13.39
N LYS A 259 0.70 -7.74 -13.56
CA LYS A 259 0.03 -8.81 -12.81
C LYS A 259 0.33 -8.70 -11.33
N ILE A 260 -0.66 -8.88 -10.47
CA ILE A 260 -0.51 -8.85 -9.01
C ILE A 260 -1.39 -9.91 -8.33
N LYS A 261 -0.87 -10.54 -7.27
CA LYS A 261 -1.54 -11.62 -6.54
C LYS A 261 -2.09 -11.11 -5.21
N ALA A 262 -3.16 -11.75 -4.74
CA ALA A 262 -3.70 -11.47 -3.43
C ALA A 262 -2.61 -11.60 -2.35
N GLY A 263 -2.49 -10.58 -1.51
CA GLY A 263 -1.49 -10.51 -0.44
C GLY A 263 -0.12 -9.97 -0.85
N GLU A 264 0.15 -9.73 -2.15
CA GLU A 264 1.37 -9.04 -2.57
C GLU A 264 1.29 -7.54 -2.22
N THR A 265 2.45 -6.94 -1.91
CA THR A 265 2.55 -5.51 -1.65
C THR A 265 2.28 -4.72 -2.92
N ILE A 266 1.29 -3.83 -2.90
CA ILE A 266 0.97 -2.93 -4.03
C ILE A 266 1.60 -1.55 -3.85
N GLY A 267 1.84 -1.15 -2.59
CA GLY A 267 2.23 0.21 -2.27
C GLY A 267 2.34 0.46 -0.77
N LEU A 268 2.53 1.73 -0.42
CA LEU A 268 2.70 2.21 0.94
C LEU A 268 1.61 3.25 1.21
N MET A 269 1.17 3.34 2.47
CA MET A 269 0.28 4.41 2.90
C MET A 269 1.04 5.72 2.90
N GLY A 270 0.38 6.77 2.45
CA GLY A 270 0.84 8.15 2.55
C GLY A 270 0.11 8.89 3.65
N GLU A 271 0.49 10.16 3.78
CA GLU A 271 -0.11 11.05 4.76
C GLU A 271 -1.40 11.67 4.23
N TYR A 272 -2.33 11.84 5.16
CA TYR A 272 -3.59 12.49 4.97
C TYR A 272 -3.92 13.34 6.19
N ASN A 273 -4.44 14.54 5.93
CA ASN A 273 -4.83 15.51 6.93
C ASN A 273 -6.10 16.24 6.44
N ILE A 274 -7.06 16.40 7.34
CA ILE A 274 -8.22 17.26 7.15
C ILE A 274 -8.12 18.40 8.17
N GLU A 275 -8.22 19.63 7.69
CA GLU A 275 -8.60 20.81 8.50
C GLU A 275 -7.68 21.13 9.70
N GLY A 276 -6.36 20.97 9.53
CA GLY A 276 -5.37 21.43 10.51
C GLY A 276 -5.12 20.46 11.67
N GLU A 277 -5.64 19.25 11.59
CA GLU A 277 -5.30 18.17 12.51
C GLU A 277 -3.86 17.66 12.27
N ARG A 278 -3.40 16.72 13.10
CA ARG A 278 -2.08 16.11 12.91
C ARG A 278 -2.08 15.23 11.66
N ASN A 279 -1.03 15.28 10.85
CA ASN A 279 -0.86 14.35 9.73
C ASN A 279 -0.91 12.91 10.24
N VAL A 280 -1.78 12.11 9.64
CA VAL A 280 -1.89 10.68 9.93
C VAL A 280 -1.69 9.88 8.66
N ASN A 281 -1.12 8.69 8.80
CA ASN A 281 -1.17 7.72 7.71
C ASN A 281 -2.62 7.27 7.53
N CYS A 282 -3.06 7.21 6.28
CA CYS A 282 -4.40 6.76 5.93
C CYS A 282 -4.35 5.92 4.65
N LEU A 283 -5.21 4.91 4.58
CA LEU A 283 -5.57 4.24 3.34
C LEU A 283 -7.07 4.37 3.15
N HIS A 284 -7.50 4.95 2.03
CA HIS A 284 -8.88 4.79 1.56
C HIS A 284 -8.93 3.63 0.57
N LEU A 285 -9.78 2.64 0.83
CA LEU A 285 -10.02 1.51 -0.06
C LEU A 285 -11.47 1.48 -0.52
N GLU A 286 -11.67 1.44 -1.84
CA GLU A 286 -12.97 1.29 -2.48
C GLU A 286 -12.97 0.09 -3.43
N VAL A 287 -14.10 -0.62 -3.52
CA VAL A 287 -14.31 -1.73 -4.46
C VAL A 287 -15.57 -1.48 -5.27
N PHE A 288 -15.47 -1.54 -6.59
CA PHE A 288 -16.59 -1.32 -7.50
C PHE A 288 -16.56 -2.27 -8.68
N ALA A 289 -17.72 -2.56 -9.26
CA ALA A 289 -17.87 -3.52 -10.34
C ALA A 289 -18.08 -2.82 -11.70
N SER A 290 -17.68 -3.47 -12.80
CA SER A 290 -17.98 -2.96 -14.15
C SER A 290 -19.48 -3.05 -14.47
N GLU A 291 -19.92 -2.34 -15.52
CA GLU A 291 -21.31 -2.27 -15.98
C GLU A 291 -21.97 -3.65 -16.20
N GLN A 292 -21.16 -4.67 -16.52
CA GLN A 292 -21.57 -6.07 -16.66
C GLN A 292 -22.07 -6.71 -15.36
N PHE A 293 -21.93 -6.06 -14.20
CA PHE A 293 -22.26 -6.62 -12.90
C PHE A 293 -23.73 -7.04 -12.80
N LYS A 294 -24.64 -6.25 -13.39
CA LYS A 294 -26.06 -6.57 -13.42
C LYS A 294 -26.31 -7.88 -14.18
N THR A 295 -25.73 -8.02 -15.37
CA THR A 295 -25.81 -9.23 -16.18
C THR A 295 -25.19 -10.41 -15.45
N PHE A 296 -23.99 -10.23 -14.88
CA PHE A 296 -23.29 -11.26 -14.12
C PHE A 296 -24.15 -11.81 -12.98
N VAL A 297 -24.73 -10.95 -12.13
CA VAL A 297 -25.58 -11.39 -11.00
C VAL A 297 -26.82 -12.14 -11.48
N GLN A 298 -27.45 -11.69 -12.58
CA GLN A 298 -28.62 -12.34 -13.16
C GLN A 298 -28.29 -13.74 -13.66
N THR A 299 -27.11 -13.95 -14.25
CA THR A 299 -26.66 -15.24 -14.78
C THR A 299 -25.97 -16.11 -13.72
N THR A 300 -25.55 -15.54 -12.58
CA THR A 300 -25.06 -16.31 -11.43
C THR A 300 -26.20 -17.04 -10.71
N LYS A 301 -27.42 -16.51 -10.74
CA LYS A 301 -28.60 -17.17 -10.16
C LYS A 301 -29.19 -18.20 -11.13
N ARG A 302 -28.74 -19.47 -11.06
CA ARG A 302 -29.57 -20.65 -11.36
C ARG A 302 -29.05 -21.88 -10.61
N GLY A 303 -29.84 -22.35 -9.64
CA GLY A 303 -29.57 -23.47 -8.73
C GLY A 303 -30.11 -23.16 -7.35
#